data_AF-A0A1Y1KZL2-F1
#
_entry.id   AF-A0A1Y1KZL2-F1
#
_cell.length_a   1.000
_cell.length_b   1.000
_cell.length_c   1.000
_cell.angle_alpha   90.00
_cell.angle_beta   90.00
_cell.angle_gamma   90.00
#
_symmetry.space_group_name_H-M   'P 1'
#
loop_
_entity.id
_entity.type
_entity.pdbx_description
1 polymer ?
#
loop_
_entity_poly.entity_id
_entity_poly.type
_entity_poly.pdbx_seq_one_letter_code
_entity_poly.pdbx_strand_id
1 'polypeptide(L)'
;MTADFRAYYYSEYHNQISMAHEFSFDLNELNSSTLCKPFISVKDLIAGDKHKVLKMDYISTKYEERVMVETESFKCVLPERYYKFFQSDYRMAKFNDQLKTTDIHLSSLGSAGKTTNLQFV
;
A
#
# COMPACT_ATOMS: atom_id res chain seq x y z
N MET A 1 59.35 0.97 8.79
CA MET A 1 57.94 1.12 9.21
C MET A 1 57.04 1.37 7.99
N THR A 2 56.94 0.44 7.03
CA THR A 2 56.10 0.67 5.81
C THR A 2 55.53 -0.59 5.17
N ALA A 3 55.89 -1.79 5.63
CA ALA A 3 55.40 -3.05 5.03
C ALA A 3 54.00 -3.45 5.56
N ASP A 4 53.68 -3.18 6.82
CA ASP A 4 52.41 -3.61 7.45
C ASP A 4 51.18 -2.80 7.00
N PHE A 5 51.37 -1.54 6.59
CA PHE A 5 50.23 -0.68 6.22
C PHE A 5 49.59 -1.09 4.88
N ARG A 6 50.37 -1.67 3.96
CA ARG A 6 49.86 -2.16 2.67
C ARG A 6 49.06 -3.45 2.83
N ALA A 7 49.47 -4.35 3.72
CA ALA A 7 48.75 -5.61 3.95
C ALA A 7 47.35 -5.38 4.57
N TYR A 8 47.24 -4.40 5.47
CA TYR A 8 45.96 -4.01 6.07
C TYR A 8 44.99 -3.38 5.05
N TYR A 9 45.50 -2.53 4.14
CA TYR A 9 44.67 -1.93 3.11
C TYR A 9 44.15 -2.94 2.09
N TYR A 10 44.97 -3.92 1.69
CA TYR A 10 44.54 -4.95 0.74
C TYR A 10 43.55 -5.95 1.34
N SER A 11 43.65 -6.26 2.64
CA SER A 11 42.69 -7.18 3.29
C SER A 11 41.32 -6.51 3.50
N GLU A 12 41.26 -5.22 3.83
CA GLU A 12 39.98 -4.50 3.93
C GLU A 12 39.33 -4.28 2.56
N TYR A 13 40.10 -4.00 1.50
CA TYR A 13 39.55 -3.92 0.14
C TYR A 13 39.00 -5.27 -0.35
N HIS A 14 39.67 -6.38 -0.04
CA HIS A 14 39.15 -7.69 -0.41
C HIS A 14 37.90 -8.07 0.38
N ASN A 15 37.78 -7.67 1.65
CA ASN A 15 36.57 -7.87 2.45
C ASN A 15 35.39 -6.98 2.04
N GLN A 16 35.65 -5.77 1.52
CA GLN A 16 34.60 -4.88 1.03
C GLN A 16 34.03 -5.32 -0.33
N ILE A 17 34.83 -5.94 -1.19
CA ILE A 17 34.37 -6.48 -2.48
C ILE A 17 33.50 -7.75 -2.27
N SER A 18 33.70 -8.47 -1.17
CA SER A 18 32.84 -9.60 -0.75
C SER A 18 31.45 -9.19 -0.25
N MET A 19 31.22 -7.88 -0.01
CA MET A 19 29.92 -7.31 0.37
C MET A 19 29.22 -6.61 -0.79
N ALA A 20 29.58 -6.93 -2.03
CA ALA A 20 28.66 -6.78 -3.15
C ALA A 20 27.53 -7.78 -2.95
N HIS A 21 26.61 -7.47 -2.03
CA HIS A 21 25.28 -8.04 -2.00
C HIS A 21 24.77 -7.94 -3.43
N GLU A 22 24.64 -9.07 -4.11
CA GLU A 22 23.89 -9.16 -5.34
C GLU A 22 22.51 -8.56 -5.06
N PHE A 23 22.34 -7.29 -5.41
CA PHE A 23 21.03 -6.73 -5.67
C PHE A 23 20.55 -7.44 -6.94
N SER A 24 20.17 -8.71 -6.80
CA SER A 24 19.41 -9.39 -7.84
C SER A 24 18.10 -8.63 -7.91
N PHE A 25 17.92 -7.84 -8.97
CA PHE A 25 16.62 -7.30 -9.31
C PHE A 25 15.68 -8.49 -9.45
N ASP A 26 14.80 -8.69 -8.46
CA ASP A 26 13.81 -9.75 -8.53
C ASP A 26 12.73 -9.32 -9.51
N LEU A 27 13.03 -9.55 -10.79
CA LEU A 27 12.10 -9.31 -11.88
C LEU A 27 10.85 -10.17 -11.74
N ASN A 28 10.85 -11.25 -10.94
CA ASN A 28 9.64 -12.03 -10.69
C ASN A 28 8.69 -11.30 -9.74
N GLU A 29 9.19 -10.60 -8.73
CA GLU A 29 8.39 -9.72 -7.87
C GLU A 29 7.76 -8.60 -8.72
N LEU A 30 8.55 -7.96 -9.59
CA LEU A 30 8.05 -6.95 -10.53
C LEU A 30 7.02 -7.53 -11.51
N ASN A 31 7.28 -8.71 -12.09
CA ASN A 31 6.39 -9.35 -13.05
C ASN A 31 5.08 -9.80 -12.39
N SER A 32 5.11 -10.27 -11.14
CA SER A 32 3.88 -10.57 -10.38
C SER A 32 3.05 -9.32 -10.08
N SER A 33 3.68 -8.14 -10.08
CA SER A 33 3.02 -6.84 -9.90
C SER A 33 2.48 -6.21 -11.20
N THR A 34 2.77 -6.80 -12.37
CA THR A 34 2.31 -6.25 -13.67
C THR A 34 0.79 -6.26 -13.83
N LEU A 35 0.09 -7.16 -13.14
CA LEU A 35 -1.36 -7.15 -13.05
C LEU A 35 -1.80 -6.12 -11.99
N CYS A 36 -1.78 -4.85 -12.39
CA CYS A 36 -2.41 -3.79 -11.61
C CYS A 36 -3.89 -4.11 -11.44
N LYS A 37 -4.34 -4.21 -10.18
CA LYS A 37 -5.76 -4.29 -9.87
C LYS A 37 -6.50 -3.13 -10.53
N PRO A 38 -7.68 -3.37 -11.13
CA PRO A 38 -8.45 -2.34 -11.77
C PRO A 38 -8.82 -1.25 -10.74
N PHE A 39 -8.85 0.00 -11.21
CA PHE A 39 -9.37 1.10 -10.42
C PHE A 39 -10.86 1.27 -10.71
N ILE A 40 -11.70 1.16 -9.68
CA ILE A 40 -13.16 1.23 -9.79
C ILE A 40 -13.65 2.48 -9.04
N SER A 41 -14.59 3.21 -9.65
CA SER A 41 -15.26 4.30 -8.96
C SER A 41 -16.18 3.75 -7.88
N VAL A 42 -16.17 4.37 -6.71
CA VAL A 42 -17.09 4.02 -5.61
C VAL A 42 -18.58 4.07 -6.04
N LYS A 43 -18.91 4.86 -7.08
CA LYS A 43 -20.27 4.95 -7.63
C LYS A 43 -20.72 3.71 -8.41
N ASP A 44 -19.76 2.93 -8.90
CA ASP A 44 -20.01 1.76 -9.73
C ASP A 44 -20.11 0.48 -8.90
N LEU A 45 -19.95 0.59 -7.57
CA LEU A 45 -20.08 -0.54 -6.65
C LEU A 45 -21.55 -0.94 -6.50
N ILE A 46 -21.81 -2.23 -6.72
CA ILE A 46 -23.13 -2.84 -6.53
C ILE A 46 -23.49 -2.79 -5.04
N ALA A 47 -24.71 -2.35 -4.75
CA ALA A 47 -25.19 -2.26 -3.38
C ALA A 47 -25.38 -3.66 -2.77
N GLY A 48 -24.86 -3.85 -1.54
CA GLY A 48 -24.91 -5.12 -0.82
C GLY A 48 -23.74 -6.06 -1.07
N ASP A 49 -22.95 -5.84 -2.12
CA ASP A 49 -21.74 -6.61 -2.37
C ASP A 49 -20.66 -6.27 -1.33
N LYS A 50 -20.01 -7.31 -0.82
CA LYS A 50 -18.93 -7.21 0.16
C LYS A 50 -17.59 -7.48 -0.50
N HIS A 51 -16.68 -6.54 -0.40
CA HIS A 51 -15.33 -6.64 -0.95
C HIS A 51 -14.31 -6.63 0.18
N LYS A 52 -13.60 -7.73 0.38
CA LYS A 52 -12.59 -7.83 1.44
C LYS A 52 -11.48 -6.81 1.21
N VAL A 53 -11.20 -6.04 2.25
CA VAL A 53 -10.20 -4.99 2.28
C VAL A 53 -8.85 -5.60 2.65
N LEU A 54 -7.83 -5.27 1.87
CA LEU A 54 -6.47 -5.74 2.12
C LEU A 54 -5.58 -4.65 2.70
N LYS A 55 -5.79 -3.41 2.25
CA LYS A 55 -4.98 -2.27 2.67
C LYS A 55 -5.70 -0.95 2.45
N MET A 56 -5.37 0.04 3.26
CA MET A 56 -5.70 1.44 3.01
C MET A 56 -4.43 2.30 3.01
N ASP A 57 -4.35 3.23 2.08
CA ASP A 57 -3.21 4.15 1.95
C ASP A 57 -3.68 5.57 1.64
N TYR A 58 -2.82 6.54 1.95
CA TYR A 58 -2.96 7.90 1.44
C TYR A 58 -2.39 7.99 0.03
N ILE A 59 -3.12 8.66 -0.85
CA ILE A 59 -2.66 8.97 -2.20
C ILE A 59 -2.77 10.47 -2.44
N SER A 60 -1.77 11.04 -3.11
CA SER A 60 -1.84 12.42 -3.59
C SER A 60 -2.52 12.43 -4.97
N THR A 61 -3.62 13.17 -5.09
CA THR A 61 -4.23 13.46 -6.39
C THR A 61 -3.85 14.86 -6.85
N LYS A 62 -4.19 15.23 -8.10
CA LYS A 62 -3.97 16.59 -8.61
C LYS A 62 -4.63 17.69 -7.76
N TYR A 63 -5.72 17.36 -7.06
CA TYR A 63 -6.53 18.33 -6.33
C TYR A 63 -6.20 18.35 -4.85
N GLU A 64 -6.01 17.17 -4.25
CA GLU A 64 -5.73 17.01 -2.82
C GLU A 64 -5.34 15.57 -2.48
N GLU A 65 -4.92 15.36 -1.24
CA GLU A 65 -4.76 14.01 -0.69
C GLU A 65 -6.11 13.32 -0.46
N ARG A 66 -6.11 12.02 -0.73
CA ARG A 66 -7.27 11.15 -0.61
C ARG A 66 -6.86 9.85 0.05
N VAL A 67 -7.85 9.12 0.55
CA VAL A 67 -7.66 7.75 1.01
C VAL A 67 -8.06 6.81 -0.12
N MET A 68 -7.18 5.88 -0.43
CA MET A 68 -7.45 4.77 -1.32
C MET A 68 -7.56 3.49 -0.51
N VAL A 69 -8.52 2.64 -0.89
CA VAL A 69 -8.64 1.29 -0.36
C VAL A 69 -8.30 0.30 -1.47
N GLU A 70 -7.52 -0.71 -1.10
CA GLU A 70 -7.24 -1.86 -1.92
C GLU A 70 -8.05 -3.04 -1.39
N THR A 71 -8.85 -3.63 -2.28
CA THR A 71 -9.61 -4.86 -2.01
C THR A 71 -8.93 -6.05 -2.69
N GLU A 72 -9.48 -7.25 -2.52
CA GLU A 72 -9.01 -8.43 -3.24
C GLU A 72 -9.09 -8.28 -4.77
N SER A 73 -10.11 -7.58 -5.28
CA SER A 73 -10.40 -7.50 -6.72
C SER A 73 -10.13 -6.15 -7.37
N PHE A 74 -10.07 -5.05 -6.61
CA PHE A 74 -9.90 -3.70 -7.18
C PHE A 74 -9.27 -2.71 -6.21
N LYS A 75 -9.01 -1.50 -6.71
CA LYS A 75 -8.66 -0.32 -5.91
C LYS A 75 -9.71 0.76 -6.10
N CYS A 76 -10.05 1.51 -5.05
CA CYS A 76 -10.93 2.67 -5.20
C CYS A 76 -10.54 3.82 -4.26
N VAL A 77 -10.76 5.05 -4.72
CA VAL A 77 -10.60 6.25 -3.89
C VAL A 77 -11.88 6.48 -3.10
N LEU A 78 -11.72 6.64 -1.80
CA LEU A 78 -12.83 6.90 -0.91
C LEU A 78 -13.24 8.38 -0.92
N PRO A 79 -14.51 8.68 -0.59
CA PRO A 79 -14.98 10.03 -0.39
C PRO A 79 -14.13 10.79 0.65
N GLU A 80 -14.01 12.11 0.48
CA GLU A 80 -13.20 13.01 1.33
C GLU A 80 -13.43 12.84 2.83
N ARG A 81 -14.65 12.50 3.26
CA ARG A 81 -14.97 12.24 4.67
C ARG A 81 -14.08 11.19 5.33
N TYR A 82 -13.63 10.19 4.57
CA TYR A 82 -12.71 9.17 5.08
C TYR A 82 -11.31 9.72 5.26
N TYR A 83 -10.83 10.57 4.34
CA TYR A 83 -9.55 11.27 4.52
C TYR A 83 -9.56 12.08 5.81
N LYS A 84 -10.58 12.92 6.02
CA LYS A 84 -10.74 13.70 7.27
C LYS A 84 -10.78 12.82 8.53
N PHE A 85 -11.43 11.65 8.44
CA PHE A 85 -11.51 10.71 9.57
C PHE A 85 -10.16 10.08 9.92
N PHE A 86 -9.37 9.69 8.91
CA PHE A 86 -8.09 9.00 9.10
C PHE A 86 -6.91 9.96 9.34
N GLN A 87 -7.02 11.22 8.90
CA GLN A 87 -5.98 12.24 9.02
C GLN A 87 -5.54 12.49 10.48
N SER A 88 -6.41 12.26 11.46
CA SER A 88 -6.08 12.36 12.89
C SER A 88 -5.59 11.03 13.48
N ASP A 89 -4.58 11.09 14.36
CA ASP A 89 -4.20 10.06 15.35
C ASP A 89 -3.92 8.63 14.85
N TYR A 90 -2.88 8.38 14.05
CA TYR A 90 -2.40 7.03 13.69
C TYR A 90 -3.49 6.02 13.24
N ARG A 91 -4.69 6.50 12.87
CA ARG A 91 -5.88 5.65 12.68
C ARG A 91 -5.72 4.73 11.47
N MET A 92 -5.04 5.23 10.43
CA MET A 92 -4.72 4.44 9.25
C MET A 92 -3.83 3.25 9.59
N ALA A 93 -2.78 3.47 10.38
CA ALA A 93 -1.88 2.41 10.80
C ALA A 93 -2.61 1.35 11.64
N LYS A 94 -3.41 1.80 12.62
CA LYS A 94 -4.23 0.90 13.45
C LYS A 94 -5.24 0.10 12.61
N PHE A 95 -5.87 0.73 11.63
CA PHE A 95 -6.81 0.05 10.73
C PHE A 95 -6.10 -1.00 9.89
N ASN A 96 -4.95 -0.68 9.30
CA ASN A 96 -4.14 -1.63 8.55
C ASN A 96 -3.62 -2.78 9.40
N ASP A 97 -3.30 -2.54 10.68
CA ASP A 97 -2.95 -3.62 11.61
C ASP A 97 -4.16 -4.50 11.93
N GLN A 98 -5.35 -3.92 12.04
CA GLN A 98 -6.59 -4.67 12.22
C GLN A 98 -6.92 -5.55 11.00
N LEU A 99 -6.63 -5.11 9.78
CA LEU A 99 -6.81 -5.91 8.56
C LEU A 99 -5.98 -7.20 8.53
N LYS A 100 -4.86 -7.26 9.29
CA LYS A 100 -4.04 -8.47 9.39
C LYS A 100 -4.68 -9.56 10.26
N THR A 101 -5.59 -9.18 11.14
CA THR A 101 -6.20 -10.08 12.14
C THR A 101 -7.69 -10.28 11.94
N THR A 102 -8.36 -9.32 11.28
CA THR A 102 -9.81 -9.28 11.12
C THR A 102 -10.16 -9.12 9.64
N ASP A 103 -11.08 -9.96 9.16
CA ASP A 103 -11.65 -9.82 7.84
C ASP A 103 -12.65 -8.65 7.79
N ILE A 104 -12.17 -7.48 7.35
CA ILE A 104 -12.99 -6.29 7.16
C ILE A 104 -13.38 -6.18 5.67
N HIS A 105 -14.66 -5.92 5.42
CA HIS A 105 -15.21 -5.80 4.08
C HIS A 105 -15.71 -4.38 3.82
N LEU A 106 -15.46 -3.88 2.62
CA LEU A 106 -16.09 -2.68 2.09
C LEU A 106 -17.39 -3.07 1.39
N SER A 107 -18.49 -2.41 1.75
CA SER A 107 -19.79 -2.57 1.10
C SER A 107 -20.37 -1.23 0.69
N SER A 108 -20.98 -1.19 -0.50
CA SER A 108 -21.87 -0.10 -0.90
C SER A 108 -23.25 -0.31 -0.29
N LEU A 109 -23.83 0.73 0.30
CA LEU A 109 -25.22 0.76 0.74
C LEU A 109 -26.14 1.39 -0.32
N GLY A 110 -25.62 1.59 -1.53
CA GLY A 110 -26.31 2.29 -2.61
C GLY A 110 -26.11 3.80 -2.57
N SER A 111 -26.84 4.48 -3.46
CA SER A 111 -26.77 5.92 -3.62
C SER A 111 -27.65 6.64 -2.58
N ALA A 112 -27.09 7.69 -1.97
CA ALA A 112 -27.81 8.71 -1.23
C ALA A 112 -27.61 10.04 -1.95
N GLY A 113 -28.62 10.45 -2.73
CA GLY A 113 -28.53 11.62 -3.60
C GLY A 113 -27.42 11.48 -4.63
N LYS A 114 -26.44 12.41 -4.60
CA LYS A 114 -25.27 12.42 -5.50
C LYS A 114 -24.06 11.64 -4.97
N THR A 115 -24.20 10.99 -3.82
CA THR A 115 -23.09 10.30 -3.13
C THR A 115 -23.39 8.82 -2.95
N THR A 116 -22.35 7.99 -2.93
CA THR A 116 -22.46 6.58 -2.56
C THR A 116 -22.25 6.44 -1.05
N ASN A 117 -23.17 5.75 -0.41
CA ASN A 117 -22.99 5.34 0.97
C ASN A 117 -22.10 4.11 1.01
N LEU A 118 -21.09 4.17 1.85
CA LEU A 118 -20.10 3.11 2.03
C LEU A 118 -20.07 2.71 3.49
N GLN A 119 -19.85 1.44 3.75
CA GLN A 119 -19.68 0.89 5.08
C GLN A 119 -18.52 -0.09 5.10
N PHE A 120 -17.77 -0.09 6.20
CA PHE A 120 -16.86 -1.17 6.55
C PHE A 120 -17.58 -2.10 7.52
N VAL A 121 -17.61 -3.40 7.19
CA VAL A 121 -18.35 -4.45 7.91
C VAL A 121 -17.47 -5.64 8.23
#